data_AF-A0A8T4F245-F1
#
_entry.id   AF-A0A8T4F245-F1
#
_cell.length_a   1.000
_cell.length_b   1.000
_cell.length_c   1.000
_cell.angle_alpha   90.00
_cell.angle_beta   90.00
_cell.angle_gamma   90.00
#
_symmetry.space_group_name_H-M   'P 1'
#
loop_
_entity.id
_entity.type
_entity.pdbx_description
1 polymer ?
#
loop_
_entity_poly.entity_id
_entity_poly.type
_entity_poly.pdbx_seq_one_letter_code
_entity_poly.pdbx_strand_id
1 'polypeptide(L)'
;MTRWWASRRVRVASALVLIAGLAGASAAVVAPVAGGMAGGMAERSEVVQCSGLGADGLIDFSCADELGKDDPALAEAIRAQMLTPQEAAAAGCSQTPDGTTGGDLVTPSPAPSPHKVDPVVFARVTASWDVIDRWLAEHASATLRKLQFPATELPQWERAYGKRLPDDLYVSLLRHNGADGDFGAGFQLPGGYRLATLSSFYDLQLMLCQELIMAGKDGKADPDTGTWHGSLIPFATDAQGHSLFVDPRTGRVGEKASGRPIRYDGTLSWPSFADMLNEIAAGLAGGFDVRGWYPSVTADCELRWTSKPPAALPAGCAGGPRPSPTPTEEEPESWRLTPEEARAAGCRPPKRAPVVRTPDAQVASRVDAVWHRIERWLAKKAPETYRTLNGPAQPAAIAKYEAAMGARFPDDLRASLLRHDGAASGSHGPGFGPAPFYSFMPVVQIFKQWRGLCAVMVDEGAEGWWDGHLVPFADASDGGNLFVDPRDGSTGEFFNEDGLTTTGDVAWSSYLALLTATARSLETHTPLRGWQPTLHHGTLTWNHP
;
A
#
# COMPACT_ATOMS: atom_id res chain seq x y z
N MET A 1 11.00 -63.16 -0.03
CA MET A 1 10.96 -62.73 -1.44
C MET A 1 10.13 -61.45 -1.52
N THR A 2 10.74 -60.33 -1.99
CA THR A 2 10.17 -59.15 -2.70
C THR A 2 9.01 -58.35 -2.06
N ARG A 3 8.89 -57.01 -2.06
CA ARG A 3 9.64 -55.84 -2.56
C ARG A 3 9.03 -54.57 -1.90
N TRP A 4 9.87 -53.54 -1.78
CA TRP A 4 9.68 -52.10 -1.52
C TRP A 4 8.33 -51.42 -1.83
N TRP A 5 7.91 -50.45 -1.00
CA TRP A 5 7.41 -49.12 -1.41
C TRP A 5 7.82 -48.05 -0.37
N ALA A 6 8.54 -47.02 -0.82
CA ALA A 6 8.94 -45.86 -0.04
C ALA A 6 7.82 -44.80 -0.07
N SER A 7 7.35 -44.33 1.09
CA SER A 7 6.44 -43.19 1.18
C SER A 7 7.23 -41.92 1.48
N ARG A 8 7.43 -41.07 0.46
CA ARG A 8 7.79 -39.66 0.64
C ARG A 8 6.60 -38.97 1.31
N ARG A 9 6.77 -38.49 2.55
CA ARG A 9 5.81 -37.57 3.18
C ARG A 9 6.19 -36.15 2.77
N VAL A 10 5.33 -35.53 1.96
CA VAL A 10 5.37 -34.11 1.62
C VAL A 10 4.94 -33.31 2.87
N ARG A 11 5.75 -32.33 3.28
CA ARG A 11 5.39 -31.36 4.32
C ARG A 11 4.62 -30.21 3.66
N VAL A 12 3.43 -29.89 4.16
CA VAL A 12 2.64 -28.72 3.76
C VAL A 12 2.44 -27.89 5.02
N ALA A 13 2.96 -26.67 5.05
CA ALA A 13 2.62 -25.67 6.04
C ALA A 13 1.54 -24.75 5.45
N SER A 14 0.46 -24.53 6.21
CA SER A 14 -0.62 -23.60 5.86
C SER A 14 -0.51 -22.38 6.76
N ALA A 15 -0.44 -21.18 6.19
CA ALA A 15 -0.58 -19.91 6.90
C ALA A 15 -1.97 -19.33 6.56
N LEU A 16 -2.79 -19.07 7.57
CA LEU A 16 -3.99 -18.24 7.43
C LEU A 16 -3.56 -16.78 7.63
N VAL A 17 -3.82 -15.93 6.63
CA VAL A 17 -3.68 -14.47 6.74
C VAL A 17 -5.08 -13.88 6.66
N LEU A 18 -5.57 -13.31 7.76
CA LEU A 18 -6.76 -12.47 7.80
C LEU A 18 -6.31 -11.02 7.56
N ILE A 19 -6.83 -10.38 6.50
CA ILE A 19 -6.45 -9.01 6.11
C ILE A 19 -7.63 -8.08 6.40
N ALA A 20 -7.41 -7.13 7.31
CA ALA A 20 -8.15 -5.88 7.38
C ALA A 20 -7.37 -4.81 6.60
N GLY A 21 -8.10 -3.94 5.88
CA GLY A 21 -7.51 -2.92 5.02
C GLY A 21 -6.53 -2.00 5.76
N LEU A 22 -5.47 -1.62 5.04
CA LEU A 22 -4.55 -0.51 5.36
C LEU A 22 -4.14 -0.39 6.84
N ALA A 23 -3.53 -1.43 7.43
CA ALA A 23 -2.56 -1.33 8.53
C ALA A 23 -2.02 -2.73 8.88
N GLY A 24 -0.69 -2.87 8.98
CA GLY A 24 -0.01 -3.98 9.66
C GLY A 24 -0.31 -5.40 9.16
N ALA A 25 0.54 -5.94 8.28
CA ALA A 25 0.51 -7.37 8.01
C ALA A 25 1.03 -8.14 9.25
N SER A 26 0.13 -8.87 9.93
CA SER A 26 0.50 -9.92 10.89
C SER A 26 0.61 -11.25 10.12
N ALA A 27 1.79 -11.87 10.10
CA ALA A 27 1.93 -13.24 9.59
C ALA A 27 2.04 -14.21 10.77
N ALA A 28 1.12 -15.18 10.85
CA ALA A 28 1.29 -16.34 11.72
C ALA A 28 2.10 -17.40 10.97
N VAL A 29 3.35 -17.62 11.38
CA VAL A 29 4.19 -18.70 10.83
C VAL A 29 4.08 -19.91 11.76
N VAL A 30 3.52 -21.01 11.27
CA VAL A 30 3.50 -22.30 11.99
C VAL A 30 4.70 -23.12 11.55
N ALA A 31 5.69 -23.28 12.43
CA ALA A 31 6.85 -24.15 12.20
C ALA A 31 6.70 -25.45 13.01
N PRO A 32 6.71 -26.65 12.40
CA PRO A 32 6.71 -27.88 13.18
C PRO A 32 8.13 -28.22 13.65
N VAL A 33 8.34 -28.28 14.97
CA VAL A 33 9.57 -28.80 15.57
C VAL A 33 9.52 -30.34 15.55
N ALA A 34 10.54 -30.97 14.95
CA ALA A 34 10.69 -32.42 14.94
C ALA A 34 11.22 -32.91 16.30
N GLY A 35 10.32 -33.27 17.23
CA GLY A 35 10.64 -33.93 18.50
C GLY A 35 10.29 -35.42 18.46
N GLY A 36 11.26 -36.28 18.80
CA GLY A 36 11.14 -37.74 18.79
C GLY A 36 10.18 -38.32 19.83
N MET A 37 9.82 -39.59 19.60
CA MET A 37 8.86 -40.41 20.34
C MET A 37 8.96 -40.33 21.88
N ALA A 38 7.85 -39.97 22.55
CA ALA A 38 7.14 -40.77 23.57
C ALA A 38 6.14 -39.91 24.37
N GLY A 39 4.90 -40.41 24.51
CA GLY A 39 3.96 -39.98 25.56
C GLY A 39 3.03 -38.83 25.17
N GLY A 40 1.75 -39.14 24.99
CA GLY A 40 0.74 -38.17 24.57
C GLY A 40 0.43 -37.08 25.61
N MET A 41 0.37 -35.84 25.13
CA MET A 41 -0.44 -34.73 25.65
C MET A 41 -0.75 -33.81 24.46
N ALA A 42 -1.94 -33.19 24.50
CA ALA A 42 -2.58 -32.42 23.43
C ALA A 42 -1.62 -31.58 22.57
N GLU A 43 -1.72 -31.72 21.24
CA GLU A 43 -1.10 -30.83 20.26
C GLU A 43 -1.60 -29.40 20.50
N ARG A 44 -0.77 -28.57 21.13
CA ARG A 44 -0.93 -27.12 21.14
C ARG A 44 -0.37 -26.60 19.82
N SER A 45 -1.19 -25.88 19.06
CA SER A 45 -0.72 -25.11 17.91
C SER A 45 0.05 -23.89 18.43
N GLU A 46 1.36 -23.87 18.24
CA GLU A 46 2.26 -22.75 18.54
C GLU A 46 1.99 -21.62 17.53
N VAL A 47 1.54 -20.45 18.00
CA VAL A 47 1.28 -19.26 17.16
C VAL A 47 2.31 -18.21 17.52
N VAL A 48 3.26 -17.98 16.62
CA VAL A 48 4.35 -17.02 16.78
C VAL A 48 4.06 -15.78 15.92
N GLN A 49 4.21 -14.59 16.50
CA GLN A 49 3.94 -13.31 15.82
C GLN A 49 5.24 -12.65 15.38
N CYS A 50 5.38 -12.47 14.07
CA CYS A 50 6.42 -11.64 13.47
C CYS A 50 5.78 -10.44 12.78
N SER A 51 6.23 -9.24 13.12
CA SER A 51 5.73 -7.97 12.61
C SER A 51 6.77 -7.39 11.65
N GLY A 52 6.39 -7.02 10.42
CA GLY A 52 7.32 -6.44 9.45
C GLY A 52 6.75 -5.22 8.74
N LEU A 53 7.55 -4.16 8.63
CA LEU A 53 7.24 -2.97 7.83
C LEU A 53 8.26 -2.85 6.69
N GLY A 54 7.76 -2.70 5.47
CA GLY A 54 8.58 -2.46 4.29
C GLY A 54 8.85 -0.97 4.11
N ALA A 55 10.08 -0.54 4.38
CA ALA A 55 10.60 0.75 3.92
C ALA A 55 11.87 0.49 3.10
N ASP A 56 11.99 1.14 1.94
CA ASP A 56 13.19 1.11 1.08
C ASP A 56 13.67 -0.27 0.60
N GLY A 57 12.74 -1.24 0.51
CA GLY A 57 13.06 -2.60 0.08
C GLY A 57 13.71 -3.46 1.18
N LEU A 58 13.86 -2.94 2.39
CA LEU A 58 14.22 -3.71 3.58
C LEU A 58 12.95 -3.97 4.39
N ILE A 59 12.65 -5.24 4.64
CA ILE A 59 11.69 -5.62 5.66
C ILE A 59 12.47 -5.63 6.97
N ASP A 60 12.25 -4.63 7.81
CA ASP A 60 12.65 -4.73 9.22
C ASP A 60 11.55 -5.46 9.96
N PHE A 61 11.92 -6.47 10.74
CA PHE A 61 10.94 -7.28 11.45
C PHE A 61 11.49 -7.80 12.78
N SER A 62 10.60 -7.77 13.77
CA SER A 62 10.79 -8.35 15.08
C SER A 62 9.88 -9.56 15.22
N CYS A 63 10.40 -10.65 15.75
CA CYS A 63 9.61 -11.81 16.13
C CYS A 63 9.58 -11.89 17.65
N ALA A 64 8.42 -12.18 18.21
CA ALA A 64 8.26 -12.44 19.63
C ALA A 64 7.91 -13.92 19.86
N ASP A 65 8.48 -14.53 20.89
CA ASP A 65 8.09 -15.86 21.35
C ASP A 65 6.66 -15.88 21.93
N GLU A 66 6.16 -17.04 22.33
CA GLU A 66 4.80 -17.20 22.88
C GLU A 66 4.52 -16.36 24.14
N LEU A 67 5.57 -15.84 24.78
CA LEU A 67 5.51 -15.00 25.99
C LEU A 67 5.68 -13.51 25.66
N GLY A 68 5.75 -13.14 24.38
CA GLY A 68 5.94 -11.77 23.93
C GLY A 68 7.37 -11.25 24.10
N LYS A 69 8.36 -12.14 24.28
CA LYS A 69 9.78 -11.74 24.35
C LYS A 69 10.42 -11.80 22.98
N ASP A 70 11.28 -10.83 22.70
CA ASP A 70 12.06 -10.79 21.45
C ASP A 70 12.80 -12.11 21.22
N ASP A 71 12.57 -12.69 20.05
CA ASP A 71 13.29 -13.84 19.52
C ASP A 71 14.13 -13.42 18.30
N PRO A 72 15.33 -12.87 18.54
CA PRO A 72 16.23 -12.44 17.47
C PRO A 72 16.75 -13.62 16.63
N ALA A 73 16.75 -14.84 17.17
CA ALA A 73 17.18 -16.03 16.44
C ALA A 73 16.12 -16.42 15.40
N LEU A 74 14.85 -16.37 15.75
CA LEU A 74 13.75 -16.54 14.81
C LEU A 74 13.72 -15.40 13.78
N ALA A 75 13.94 -14.15 14.22
CA ALA A 75 14.02 -13.03 13.30
C ALA A 75 15.14 -13.24 12.26
N GLU A 76 16.34 -13.62 12.69
CA GLU A 76 17.44 -13.90 11.77
C GLU A 76 17.17 -15.12 10.87
N ALA A 77 16.51 -16.16 11.40
CA ALA A 77 16.14 -17.35 10.63
C ALA A 77 15.13 -17.06 9.52
N ILE A 78 14.17 -16.15 9.74
CA ILE A 78 13.25 -15.68 8.70
C ILE A 78 14.02 -14.76 7.73
N ARG A 79 14.95 -13.92 8.20
CA ARG A 79 15.72 -12.97 7.36
C ARG A 79 16.55 -13.72 6.33
N ALA A 80 17.17 -14.80 6.77
CA ALA A 80 17.95 -15.68 5.92
C ALA A 80 17.10 -16.36 4.83
N GLN A 81 15.79 -16.49 5.04
CA GLN A 81 14.87 -17.09 4.07
C GLN A 81 14.28 -16.09 3.09
N MET A 82 14.11 -14.82 3.49
CA MET A 82 13.51 -13.78 2.64
C MET A 82 14.31 -13.51 1.35
N LEU A 83 13.61 -13.00 0.32
CA LEU A 83 14.30 -12.43 -0.85
C LEU A 83 15.03 -11.15 -0.44
N THR A 84 16.27 -11.02 -0.87
CA THR A 84 17.01 -9.75 -0.83
C THR A 84 16.37 -8.72 -1.77
N PRO A 85 16.64 -7.41 -1.60
CA PRO A 85 16.12 -6.39 -2.52
C PRO A 85 16.47 -6.66 -4.00
N GLN A 86 17.68 -7.17 -4.26
CA GLN A 86 18.13 -7.50 -5.61
C GLN A 86 17.40 -8.73 -6.18
N GLU A 87 17.18 -9.76 -5.36
CA GLU A 87 16.40 -10.94 -5.76
C GLU A 87 14.92 -10.57 -5.98
N ALA A 88 14.35 -9.72 -5.13
CA ALA A 88 12.99 -9.21 -5.30
C ALA A 88 12.84 -8.39 -6.58
N ALA A 89 13.80 -7.52 -6.89
CA ALA A 89 13.84 -6.79 -8.15
C ALA A 89 13.96 -7.73 -9.36
N ALA A 90 14.82 -8.75 -9.27
CA ALA A 90 14.95 -9.77 -10.32
C ALA A 90 13.66 -10.58 -10.54
N ALA A 91 12.88 -10.79 -9.47
CA ALA A 91 11.55 -11.40 -9.52
C ALA A 91 10.46 -10.45 -10.06
N GLY A 92 10.80 -9.25 -10.54
CA GLY A 92 9.84 -8.23 -10.98
C GLY A 92 9.06 -7.56 -9.86
N CYS A 93 9.47 -7.77 -8.60
CA CYS A 93 8.90 -7.18 -7.40
C CYS A 93 9.71 -5.98 -6.88
N SER A 94 10.35 -5.25 -7.80
CA SER A 94 10.91 -3.94 -7.50
C SER A 94 9.78 -2.95 -7.21
N GLN A 95 9.95 -2.13 -6.18
CA GLN A 95 9.06 -0.98 -5.97
C GLN A 95 9.33 0.03 -7.09
N THR A 96 8.30 0.48 -7.83
CA THR A 96 8.15 1.87 -8.37
C THR A 96 6.84 2.05 -9.14
N PRO A 97 6.19 3.21 -8.94
CA PRO A 97 6.44 4.32 -9.89
C PRO A 97 7.43 5.40 -9.44
N ASP A 98 7.76 5.52 -8.15
CA ASP A 98 8.77 6.50 -7.66
C ASP A 98 9.67 6.02 -6.50
N GLY A 99 9.50 4.79 -6.01
CA GLY A 99 10.38 4.17 -4.99
C GLY A 99 11.70 3.61 -5.54
N THR A 100 12.71 4.43 -5.82
CA THR A 100 13.98 3.90 -6.35
C THR A 100 14.65 2.89 -5.41
N THR A 101 14.77 1.63 -5.85
CA THR A 101 16.02 0.88 -5.80
C THR A 101 16.31 0.27 -7.18
N GLY A 102 17.27 0.90 -7.84
CA GLY A 102 17.82 0.58 -9.15
C GLY A 102 18.97 1.56 -9.39
N GLY A 103 19.95 1.53 -8.48
CA GLY A 103 21.22 2.23 -8.66
C GLY A 103 22.02 1.50 -9.73
N ASP A 104 21.72 1.81 -10.97
CA ASP A 104 22.64 1.82 -12.10
C ASP A 104 21.95 2.60 -13.22
N LEU A 105 22.76 3.31 -13.99
CA LEU A 105 22.37 4.21 -15.08
C LEU A 105 21.45 3.53 -16.11
N VAL A 106 20.14 3.46 -15.84
CA VAL A 106 19.16 3.18 -16.89
C VAL A 106 18.91 4.50 -17.58
N THR A 107 19.58 4.67 -18.72
CA THR A 107 19.18 5.64 -19.76
C THR A 107 17.65 5.63 -19.88
N PRO A 108 16.98 6.80 -19.95
CA PRO A 108 15.53 6.82 -20.11
C PRO A 108 15.17 5.97 -21.33
N SER A 109 14.52 4.84 -21.09
CA SER A 109 14.02 3.98 -22.15
C SER A 109 13.12 4.86 -23.04
N PRO A 110 13.27 4.82 -24.38
CA PRO A 110 12.45 5.64 -25.26
C PRO A 110 10.98 5.40 -24.94
N ALA A 111 10.18 6.47 -24.96
CA ALA A 111 8.75 6.40 -24.68
C ALA A 111 8.14 5.20 -25.44
N PRO A 112 7.42 4.29 -24.75
CA PRO A 112 6.85 3.13 -25.41
C PRO A 112 6.00 3.60 -26.58
N SER A 113 6.09 2.87 -27.70
CA SER A 113 5.26 3.14 -28.87
C SER A 113 3.78 3.11 -28.46
N PRO A 114 2.91 3.92 -29.10
CA PRO A 114 1.48 3.90 -28.82
C PRO A 114 0.95 2.46 -28.79
N HIS A 115 0.15 2.14 -27.78
CA HIS A 115 -0.41 0.81 -27.59
C HIS A 115 -1.30 0.48 -28.79
N LYS A 116 -0.80 -0.34 -29.71
CA LYS A 116 -1.57 -0.83 -30.85
C LYS A 116 -2.24 -2.12 -30.45
N VAL A 117 -3.56 -2.06 -30.31
CA VAL A 117 -4.42 -3.21 -30.00
C VAL A 117 -4.85 -3.90 -31.31
N ASP A 118 -4.85 -5.22 -31.32
CA ASP A 118 -5.44 -6.00 -32.42
C ASP A 118 -6.96 -5.71 -32.55
N PRO A 119 -7.45 -5.25 -33.72
CA PRO A 119 -8.88 -4.97 -33.95
C PRO A 119 -9.81 -6.16 -33.66
N VAL A 120 -9.34 -7.39 -33.83
CA VAL A 120 -10.12 -8.61 -33.54
C VAL A 120 -10.30 -8.77 -32.03
N VAL A 121 -9.22 -8.56 -31.26
CA VAL A 121 -9.28 -8.59 -29.80
C VAL A 121 -10.19 -7.48 -29.29
N PHE A 122 -10.06 -6.27 -29.85
CA PHE A 122 -10.91 -5.13 -29.53
C PHE A 122 -12.40 -5.49 -29.69
N ALA A 123 -12.78 -5.94 -30.89
CA ALA A 123 -14.17 -6.28 -31.20
C ALA A 123 -14.72 -7.38 -30.28
N ARG A 124 -13.91 -8.39 -29.97
CA ARG A 124 -14.30 -9.52 -29.10
C ARG A 124 -14.59 -9.07 -27.66
N VAL A 125 -13.71 -8.26 -27.09
CA VAL A 125 -13.87 -7.73 -25.73
C VAL A 125 -15.06 -6.78 -25.66
N THR A 126 -15.20 -5.87 -26.64
CA THR A 126 -16.36 -4.98 -26.71
C THR A 126 -17.68 -5.74 -26.80
N ALA A 127 -17.76 -6.77 -27.65
CA ALA A 127 -18.97 -7.58 -27.79
C ALA A 127 -19.36 -8.31 -26.48
N SER A 128 -18.36 -8.79 -25.72
CA SER A 128 -18.61 -9.43 -24.43
C SER A 128 -19.14 -8.43 -23.41
N TRP A 129 -18.55 -7.24 -23.33
CA TRP A 129 -19.06 -6.16 -22.47
C TRP A 129 -20.45 -5.68 -22.89
N ASP A 130 -20.76 -5.57 -24.18
CA ASP A 130 -22.10 -5.18 -24.63
C ASP A 130 -23.19 -6.19 -24.19
N VAL A 131 -22.84 -7.47 -24.09
CA VAL A 131 -23.74 -8.49 -23.54
C VAL A 131 -23.87 -8.35 -22.02
N ILE A 132 -22.75 -8.18 -21.32
CA ILE A 132 -22.74 -7.98 -19.86
C ILE A 132 -23.54 -6.74 -19.48
N ASP A 133 -23.26 -5.58 -20.09
CA ASP A 133 -23.92 -4.30 -19.82
C ASP A 133 -25.43 -4.39 -20.03
N ARG A 134 -25.86 -5.01 -21.14
CA ARG A 134 -27.27 -5.21 -21.43
C ARG A 134 -27.94 -6.10 -20.39
N TRP A 135 -27.30 -7.22 -20.04
CA TRP A 135 -27.82 -8.13 -19.03
C TRP A 135 -27.93 -7.45 -17.67
N LEU A 136 -26.91 -6.69 -17.26
CA LEU A 136 -26.94 -5.93 -16.00
C LEU A 136 -28.02 -4.83 -16.05
N ALA A 137 -28.23 -4.17 -17.17
CA ALA A 137 -29.30 -3.18 -17.31
C ALA A 137 -30.69 -3.81 -17.09
N GLU A 138 -30.90 -5.03 -17.60
CA GLU A 138 -32.16 -5.75 -17.51
C GLU A 138 -32.37 -6.43 -16.15
N HIS A 139 -31.30 -6.91 -15.51
CA HIS A 139 -31.41 -7.82 -14.38
C HIS A 139 -30.70 -7.35 -13.11
N ALA A 140 -29.69 -6.50 -13.19
CA ALA A 140 -28.84 -6.12 -12.06
C ALA A 140 -28.38 -4.66 -12.13
N SER A 141 -29.34 -3.73 -12.24
CA SER A 141 -29.03 -2.33 -12.53
C SER A 141 -28.21 -1.64 -11.44
N ALA A 142 -28.24 -2.13 -10.20
CA ALA A 142 -27.37 -1.60 -9.15
C ALA A 142 -25.90 -1.97 -9.38
N THR A 143 -25.61 -3.18 -9.87
CA THR A 143 -24.25 -3.54 -10.30
C THR A 143 -23.81 -2.76 -11.53
N LEU A 144 -24.69 -2.54 -12.52
CA LEU A 144 -24.36 -1.72 -13.69
C LEU A 144 -23.89 -0.31 -13.29
N ARG A 145 -24.54 0.29 -12.30
CA ARG A 145 -24.20 1.64 -11.80
C ARG A 145 -22.84 1.69 -11.09
N LYS A 146 -22.36 0.56 -10.57
CA LYS A 146 -21.08 0.46 -9.86
C LYS A 146 -19.89 0.13 -10.74
N LEU A 147 -20.08 -0.25 -12.00
CA LEU A 147 -18.94 -0.36 -12.93
C LEU A 147 -18.30 1.02 -13.09
N GLN A 148 -16.98 1.12 -13.19
CA GLN A 148 -16.33 2.40 -13.43
C GLN A 148 -16.47 2.85 -14.88
N PHE A 149 -16.26 4.14 -15.12
CA PHE A 149 -16.09 4.67 -16.46
C PHE A 149 -14.76 4.18 -17.09
N PRO A 150 -14.56 4.34 -18.41
CA PRO A 150 -13.30 4.03 -19.07
C PRO A 150 -12.07 4.61 -18.38
N ALA A 151 -11.01 3.82 -18.27
CA ALA A 151 -9.71 4.32 -17.82
C ALA A 151 -9.08 5.24 -18.89
N THR A 152 -8.58 6.40 -18.47
CA THR A 152 -7.94 7.39 -19.37
C THR A 152 -6.42 7.43 -19.21
N GLU A 153 -5.94 6.91 -18.08
CA GLU A 153 -4.58 6.98 -17.59
C GLU A 153 -3.73 5.75 -17.98
N LEU A 154 -4.25 4.83 -18.79
CA LEU A 154 -3.56 3.57 -19.17
C LEU A 154 -2.13 3.79 -19.72
N PRO A 155 -1.86 4.72 -20.67
CA PRO A 155 -0.50 4.93 -21.15
C PRO A 155 0.44 5.53 -20.09
N GLN A 156 -0.10 6.28 -19.13
CA GLN A 156 0.68 6.78 -18.00
C GLN A 156 1.01 5.64 -17.05
N TRP A 157 0.04 4.78 -16.75
CA TRP A 157 0.24 3.58 -15.95
C TRP A 157 1.32 2.67 -16.56
N GLU A 158 1.23 2.31 -17.85
CA GLU A 158 2.22 1.44 -18.49
C GLU A 158 3.65 2.01 -18.43
N ARG A 159 3.79 3.35 -18.56
CA ARG A 159 5.07 4.04 -18.42
C ARG A 159 5.59 4.06 -16.99
N ALA A 160 4.72 4.39 -16.04
CA ALA A 160 5.03 4.50 -14.62
C ALA A 160 5.50 3.16 -14.03
N TYR A 161 4.88 2.07 -14.47
CA TYR A 161 5.14 0.72 -13.96
C TYR A 161 6.11 -0.10 -14.82
N GLY A 162 6.50 0.40 -16.00
CA GLY A 162 7.34 -0.33 -16.94
C GLY A 162 6.71 -1.66 -17.40
N LYS A 163 5.38 -1.78 -17.31
CA LYS A 163 4.62 -2.98 -17.66
C LYS A 163 3.69 -2.67 -18.82
N ARG A 164 3.54 -3.63 -19.73
CA ARG A 164 2.54 -3.57 -20.80
C ARG A 164 1.35 -4.45 -20.43
N LEU A 165 0.15 -3.89 -20.49
CA LEU A 165 -1.08 -4.64 -20.30
C LEU A 165 -1.31 -5.54 -21.51
N PRO A 166 -1.86 -6.75 -21.34
CA PRO A 166 -2.39 -7.53 -22.44
C PRO A 166 -3.48 -6.76 -23.19
N ASP A 167 -3.53 -6.88 -24.52
CA ASP A 167 -4.47 -6.17 -25.39
C ASP A 167 -5.93 -6.32 -24.92
N ASP A 168 -6.33 -7.51 -24.48
CA ASP A 168 -7.70 -7.80 -24.04
C ASP A 168 -8.04 -7.13 -22.69
N LEU A 169 -7.13 -7.16 -21.72
CA LEU A 169 -7.29 -6.42 -20.46
C LEU A 169 -7.27 -4.90 -20.71
N TYR A 170 -6.40 -4.43 -21.60
CA TYR A 170 -6.32 -3.00 -21.97
C TYR A 170 -7.66 -2.51 -22.55
N VAL A 171 -8.23 -3.26 -23.50
CA VAL A 171 -9.55 -2.92 -24.08
C VAL A 171 -10.65 -3.02 -23.04
N SER A 172 -10.60 -3.99 -22.13
CA SER A 172 -11.57 -4.09 -21.05
C SER A 172 -11.53 -2.85 -20.16
N LEU A 173 -10.34 -2.32 -19.84
CA LEU A 173 -10.17 -1.11 -19.04
C LEU A 173 -10.61 0.16 -19.78
N LEU A 174 -10.46 0.20 -21.12
CA LEU A 174 -11.06 1.23 -21.96
C LEU A 174 -12.60 1.18 -21.99
N ARG A 175 -13.21 0.08 -21.54
CA ARG A 175 -14.66 -0.04 -21.40
C ARG A 175 -15.11 0.26 -19.97
N HIS A 176 -14.50 -0.38 -18.99
CA HIS A 176 -14.73 -0.17 -17.56
C HIS A 176 -13.42 -0.26 -16.76
N ASN A 177 -13.06 0.79 -16.01
CA ASN A 177 -11.93 0.80 -15.08
C ASN A 177 -12.24 0.00 -13.78
N GLY A 178 -12.62 -1.26 -13.91
CA GLY A 178 -13.10 -2.07 -12.80
C GLY A 178 -14.46 -1.59 -12.26
N ALA A 179 -14.63 -1.62 -10.94
CA ALA A 179 -15.86 -1.22 -10.26
C ALA A 179 -15.59 -0.39 -8.99
N ASP A 180 -16.63 0.29 -8.50
CA ASP A 180 -16.64 1.01 -7.22
C ASP A 180 -16.35 0.08 -6.02
N GLY A 181 -15.90 0.70 -4.93
CA GLY A 181 -15.71 0.05 -3.64
C GLY A 181 -14.35 -0.63 -3.49
N ASP A 182 -14.09 -1.10 -2.27
CA ASP A 182 -12.80 -1.68 -1.86
C ASP A 182 -12.36 -2.84 -2.77
N PHE A 183 -11.26 -2.60 -3.51
CA PHE A 183 -10.74 -3.46 -4.57
C PHE A 183 -11.78 -3.89 -5.62
N GLY A 184 -12.78 -3.04 -5.92
CA GLY A 184 -13.78 -3.31 -6.96
C GLY A 184 -14.99 -4.11 -6.50
N ALA A 185 -15.35 -4.02 -5.21
CA ALA A 185 -16.47 -4.77 -4.62
C ALA A 185 -17.82 -4.60 -5.34
N GLY A 186 -17.99 -3.54 -6.13
CA GLY A 186 -19.19 -3.22 -6.88
C GLY A 186 -19.51 -4.16 -8.05
N PHE A 187 -18.52 -4.88 -8.58
CA PHE A 187 -18.71 -5.92 -9.58
C PHE A 187 -17.96 -7.19 -9.17
N GLN A 188 -18.70 -8.26 -8.91
CA GLN A 188 -18.14 -9.55 -8.55
C GLN A 188 -18.15 -10.50 -9.75
N LEU A 189 -17.00 -11.10 -10.02
CA LEU A 189 -16.76 -12.23 -10.91
C LEU A 189 -17.18 -13.55 -10.21
N PRO A 190 -17.32 -14.66 -10.98
CA PRO A 190 -17.52 -16.00 -10.42
C PRO A 190 -16.59 -16.29 -9.24
N GLY A 191 -17.11 -16.90 -8.17
CA GLY A 191 -16.35 -17.14 -6.94
C GLY A 191 -16.25 -15.95 -5.98
N GLY A 192 -16.86 -14.80 -6.30
CA GLY A 192 -16.89 -13.63 -5.43
C GLY A 192 -15.68 -12.68 -5.59
N TYR A 193 -14.83 -12.93 -6.60
CA TYR A 193 -13.69 -12.07 -6.90
C TYR A 193 -14.15 -10.70 -7.37
N ARG A 194 -13.60 -9.63 -6.80
CA ARG A 194 -13.95 -8.24 -7.05
C ARG A 194 -13.12 -7.70 -8.21
N LEU A 195 -13.75 -7.11 -9.22
CA LEU A 195 -13.06 -6.60 -10.41
C LEU A 195 -12.38 -5.27 -10.10
N ALA A 196 -11.07 -5.32 -9.86
CA ALA A 196 -10.30 -4.18 -9.36
C ALA A 196 -10.16 -3.06 -10.40
N THR A 197 -10.04 -1.83 -9.90
CA THR A 197 -9.67 -0.67 -10.70
C THR A 197 -8.16 -0.69 -11.02
N LEU A 198 -7.76 0.08 -12.03
CA LEU A 198 -6.35 0.23 -12.41
C LEU A 198 -5.47 0.77 -11.27
N SER A 199 -6.02 1.63 -10.41
CA SER A 199 -5.29 2.10 -9.21
C SER A 199 -5.05 0.97 -8.21
N SER A 200 -6.05 0.11 -7.99
CA SER A 200 -5.94 -1.04 -7.09
C SER A 200 -5.02 -2.15 -7.60
N PHE A 201 -4.68 -2.21 -8.90
CA PHE A 201 -3.70 -3.17 -9.42
C PHE A 201 -2.35 -3.01 -8.71
N TYR A 202 -1.97 -1.78 -8.38
CA TYR A 202 -0.73 -1.52 -7.66
C TYR A 202 -0.74 -2.09 -6.25
N ASP A 203 -1.82 -1.87 -5.51
CA ASP A 203 -1.93 -2.34 -4.14
C ASP A 203 -1.97 -3.88 -4.09
N LEU A 204 -2.68 -4.51 -5.03
CA LEU A 204 -2.66 -5.97 -5.20
C LEU A 204 -1.26 -6.49 -5.54
N GLN A 205 -0.56 -5.81 -6.46
CA GLN A 205 0.80 -6.16 -6.83
C GLN A 205 1.75 -6.07 -5.63
N LEU A 206 1.62 -5.01 -4.84
CA LEU A 206 2.43 -4.76 -3.65
C LEU A 206 2.22 -5.87 -2.62
N MET A 207 0.97 -6.22 -2.34
CA MET A 207 0.63 -7.29 -1.40
C MET A 207 1.20 -8.64 -1.83
N LEU A 208 1.04 -9.03 -3.10
CA LEU A 208 1.52 -10.31 -3.61
C LEU A 208 3.05 -10.37 -3.70
N CYS A 209 3.71 -9.26 -4.03
CA CYS A 209 5.16 -9.16 -3.99
C CYS A 209 5.70 -9.22 -2.57
N GLN A 210 5.02 -8.61 -1.59
CA GLN A 210 5.40 -8.73 -0.19
C GLN A 210 5.27 -10.17 0.31
N GLU A 211 4.18 -10.87 -0.07
CA GLU A 211 4.02 -12.29 0.23
C GLU A 211 5.18 -13.14 -0.32
N LEU A 212 5.59 -12.88 -1.58
CA LEU A 212 6.75 -13.55 -2.19
C LEU A 212 8.04 -13.29 -1.42
N ILE A 213 8.33 -12.02 -1.09
CA ILE A 213 9.54 -11.62 -0.37
C ILE A 213 9.64 -12.35 0.97
N MET A 214 8.52 -12.44 1.68
CA MET A 214 8.43 -13.15 2.96
C MET A 214 8.54 -14.68 2.79
N ALA A 215 8.02 -15.23 1.69
CA ALA A 215 8.00 -16.67 1.46
C ALA A 215 9.38 -17.26 1.10
N GLY A 216 10.29 -16.48 0.51
CA GLY A 216 11.70 -16.83 0.35
C GLY A 216 12.14 -17.42 -1.01
N LYS A 217 13.41 -17.83 -1.10
CA LYS A 217 14.20 -17.88 -2.35
C LYS A 217 13.98 -19.07 -3.31
N ASP A 218 13.55 -20.25 -2.82
CA ASP A 218 13.63 -21.50 -3.59
C ASP A 218 12.55 -21.63 -4.69
N GLY A 219 12.81 -21.13 -5.90
CA GLY A 219 11.93 -21.29 -7.07
C GLY A 219 10.53 -20.66 -6.92
N LYS A 220 10.33 -19.89 -5.85
CA LYS A 220 9.05 -19.24 -5.52
C LYS A 220 8.77 -18.04 -6.42
N ALA A 221 9.81 -17.42 -6.95
CA ALA A 221 9.76 -16.33 -7.92
C ALA A 221 9.75 -16.84 -9.36
N ASP A 222 8.86 -17.78 -9.69
CA ASP A 222 8.73 -18.37 -11.02
C ASP A 222 7.33 -18.06 -11.59
N PRO A 223 7.22 -17.46 -12.79
CA PRO A 223 5.94 -17.00 -13.36
C PRO A 223 5.06 -18.14 -13.91
N ASP A 224 5.53 -19.38 -13.87
CA ASP A 224 4.81 -20.56 -14.35
C ASP A 224 4.42 -21.52 -13.20
N THR A 225 5.25 -21.62 -12.17
CA THR A 225 5.14 -22.63 -11.10
C THR A 225 5.43 -22.10 -9.69
N GLY A 226 5.86 -20.85 -9.56
CA GLY A 226 6.22 -20.23 -8.29
C GLY A 226 5.01 -19.77 -7.49
N THR A 227 5.25 -19.21 -6.29
CA THR A 227 4.18 -18.60 -5.48
C THR A 227 3.73 -17.28 -6.08
N TRP A 228 4.63 -16.50 -6.65
CA TRP A 228 4.26 -15.28 -7.38
C TRP A 228 5.45 -14.83 -8.24
N HIS A 229 5.16 -14.05 -9.28
CA HIS A 229 6.19 -13.33 -10.00
C HIS A 229 5.68 -11.93 -10.30
N GLY A 230 6.54 -10.94 -10.10
CA GLY A 230 6.17 -9.54 -10.21
C GLY A 230 5.85 -9.09 -11.64
N SER A 231 6.11 -9.90 -12.66
CA SER A 231 5.64 -9.64 -14.03
C SER A 231 4.14 -9.90 -14.23
N LEU A 232 3.50 -10.68 -13.37
CA LEU A 232 2.08 -10.97 -13.46
C LEU A 232 1.26 -9.72 -13.08
N ILE A 233 0.02 -9.63 -13.58
CA ILE A 233 -0.84 -8.47 -13.37
C ILE A 233 -2.12 -8.92 -12.66
N PRO A 234 -2.26 -8.68 -11.34
CA PRO A 234 -3.47 -9.00 -10.61
C PRO A 234 -4.58 -8.02 -11.01
N PHE A 235 -5.78 -8.54 -11.26
CA PHE A 235 -6.93 -7.72 -11.66
C PHE A 235 -8.18 -7.99 -10.82
N ALA A 236 -8.16 -8.99 -9.95
CA ALA A 236 -9.27 -9.25 -9.04
C ALA A 236 -8.83 -9.94 -7.75
N THR A 237 -9.58 -9.74 -6.67
CA THR A 237 -9.36 -10.36 -5.37
C THR A 237 -10.69 -10.73 -4.72
N ASP A 238 -10.75 -11.84 -3.98
CA ASP A 238 -11.92 -12.14 -3.14
C ASP A 238 -11.88 -11.40 -1.79
N ALA A 239 -10.72 -10.83 -1.42
CA ALA A 239 -10.37 -10.29 -0.11
C ALA A 239 -10.28 -11.34 1.03
N GLN A 240 -10.28 -12.63 0.71
CA GLN A 240 -9.99 -13.75 1.62
C GLN A 240 -8.62 -14.38 1.33
N GLY A 241 -7.81 -13.74 0.48
CA GLY A 241 -6.45 -14.18 0.16
C GLY A 241 -6.34 -14.94 -1.16
N HIS A 242 -7.36 -14.85 -2.03
CA HIS A 242 -7.27 -15.30 -3.41
C HIS A 242 -7.26 -14.12 -4.37
N SER A 243 -6.54 -14.27 -5.47
CA SER A 243 -6.49 -13.27 -6.54
C SER A 243 -6.50 -13.92 -7.91
N LEU A 244 -7.14 -13.26 -8.87
CA LEU A 244 -6.99 -13.56 -10.28
C LEU A 244 -5.95 -12.62 -10.89
N PHE A 245 -5.14 -13.17 -11.78
CA PHE A 245 -4.12 -12.42 -12.48
C PHE A 245 -4.09 -12.81 -13.95
N VAL A 246 -3.57 -11.91 -14.78
CA VAL A 246 -3.20 -12.20 -16.16
C VAL A 246 -1.69 -12.27 -16.30
N ASP A 247 -1.21 -13.26 -17.05
CA ASP A 247 0.19 -13.38 -17.45
C ASP A 247 0.42 -12.65 -18.77
N PRO A 248 1.12 -11.51 -18.80
CA PRO A 248 1.31 -10.76 -20.02
C PRO A 248 2.14 -11.46 -21.10
N ARG A 249 2.87 -12.54 -20.74
CA ARG A 249 3.63 -13.34 -21.72
C ARG A 249 2.74 -14.26 -22.54
N THR A 250 1.66 -14.74 -21.93
CA THR A 250 0.82 -15.81 -22.51
C THR A 250 -0.64 -15.39 -22.70
N GLY A 251 -1.06 -14.27 -22.11
CA GLY A 251 -2.44 -13.82 -22.05
C GLY A 251 -3.32 -14.59 -21.06
N ARG A 252 -2.83 -15.70 -20.50
CA ARG A 252 -3.62 -16.61 -19.66
C ARG A 252 -4.05 -15.93 -18.36
N VAL A 253 -5.28 -16.23 -17.95
CA VAL A 253 -5.78 -15.88 -16.62
C VAL A 253 -5.54 -17.07 -15.69
N GLY A 254 -4.94 -16.79 -14.54
CA GLY A 254 -4.67 -17.77 -13.49
C GLY A 254 -5.17 -17.36 -12.11
N GLU A 255 -5.08 -18.30 -11.18
CA GLU A 255 -5.47 -18.12 -9.78
C GLU A 255 -4.25 -18.16 -8.87
N LYS A 256 -4.25 -17.27 -7.87
CA LYS A 256 -3.27 -17.25 -6.78
C LYS A 256 -4.00 -17.31 -5.44
N ALA A 257 -3.70 -18.33 -4.63
CA ALA A 257 -4.14 -18.41 -3.24
C ALA A 257 -2.96 -18.15 -2.28
N SER A 258 -3.18 -17.52 -1.15
CA SER A 258 -2.16 -17.23 -0.13
C SER A 258 -1.36 -18.49 0.26
N GLY A 259 -0.02 -18.38 0.26
CA GLY A 259 0.92 -19.46 0.56
C GLY A 259 1.01 -20.57 -0.48
N ARG A 260 0.30 -20.48 -1.61
CA ARG A 260 0.26 -21.52 -2.65
C ARG A 260 0.90 -21.04 -3.96
N PRO A 261 1.44 -21.96 -4.77
CA PRO A 261 1.83 -21.67 -6.15
C PRO A 261 0.67 -21.08 -6.97
N ILE A 262 1.00 -20.21 -7.92
CA ILE A 262 0.06 -19.79 -8.96
C ILE A 262 -0.42 -20.99 -9.78
N ARG A 263 -1.61 -20.89 -10.36
CA ARG A 263 -2.21 -21.95 -11.18
C ARG A 263 -2.83 -21.40 -12.44
N TYR A 264 -2.59 -22.06 -13.56
CA TYR A 264 -3.29 -21.84 -14.83
C TYR A 264 -4.30 -22.96 -15.16
N ASP A 265 -4.43 -23.95 -14.27
CA ASP A 265 -5.31 -25.12 -14.38
C ASP A 265 -6.38 -25.14 -13.26
N GLY A 266 -6.57 -24.00 -12.60
CA GLY A 266 -7.57 -23.83 -11.56
C GLY A 266 -9.01 -23.81 -12.10
N THR A 267 -9.98 -23.80 -11.20
CA THR A 267 -11.41 -23.71 -11.55
C THR A 267 -11.69 -22.43 -12.33
N LEU A 268 -11.07 -21.31 -11.93
CA LEU A 268 -11.20 -19.99 -12.53
C LEU A 268 -9.91 -19.62 -13.27
N SER A 269 -9.51 -20.49 -14.20
CA SER A 269 -8.42 -20.24 -15.14
C SER A 269 -8.93 -20.26 -16.59
N TRP A 270 -8.41 -19.34 -17.40
CA TRP A 270 -8.82 -19.16 -18.80
C TRP A 270 -7.63 -19.00 -19.75
N PRO A 271 -7.78 -19.38 -21.03
CA PRO A 271 -6.72 -19.20 -22.02
C PRO A 271 -6.39 -17.72 -22.27
N SER A 272 -7.36 -16.81 -22.10
CA SER A 272 -7.16 -15.36 -22.15
C SER A 272 -8.17 -14.60 -21.28
N PHE A 273 -7.95 -13.31 -21.04
CA PHE A 273 -8.92 -12.44 -20.38
C PHE A 273 -10.17 -12.25 -21.26
N ALA A 274 -9.99 -12.20 -22.58
CA ALA A 274 -11.12 -12.19 -23.53
C ALA A 274 -11.96 -13.48 -23.47
N ASP A 275 -11.34 -14.66 -23.27
CA ASP A 275 -12.08 -15.91 -23.07
C ASP A 275 -12.88 -15.90 -21.77
N MET A 276 -12.30 -15.38 -20.69
CA MET A 276 -12.99 -15.20 -19.40
C MET A 276 -14.24 -14.30 -19.57
N LEU A 277 -14.08 -13.11 -20.16
CA LEU A 277 -15.20 -12.20 -20.38
C LEU A 277 -16.29 -12.81 -21.26
N ASN A 278 -15.90 -13.51 -22.33
CA ASN A 278 -16.85 -14.16 -23.23
C ASN A 278 -17.63 -15.29 -22.53
N GLU A 279 -16.97 -16.10 -21.70
CA GLU A 279 -17.64 -17.15 -20.91
C GLU A 279 -18.61 -16.54 -19.88
N ILE A 280 -18.22 -15.45 -19.21
CA ILE A 280 -19.09 -14.70 -18.28
C ILE A 280 -20.30 -14.13 -19.02
N ALA A 281 -20.08 -13.44 -20.14
CA ALA A 281 -21.15 -12.87 -20.96
C ALA A 281 -22.16 -13.93 -21.40
N ALA A 282 -21.66 -15.09 -21.86
CA ALA A 282 -22.50 -16.20 -22.27
C ALA A 282 -23.27 -16.81 -21.09
N GLY A 283 -22.63 -16.99 -19.93
CA GLY A 283 -23.26 -17.50 -18.71
C GLY A 283 -24.37 -16.59 -18.18
N LEU A 284 -24.16 -15.26 -18.21
CA LEU A 284 -25.20 -14.28 -17.89
C LEU A 284 -26.37 -14.38 -18.87
N ALA A 285 -26.12 -14.27 -20.17
CA ALA A 285 -27.16 -14.28 -21.19
C ALA A 285 -27.96 -15.60 -21.24
N GLY A 286 -27.30 -16.74 -21.00
CA GLY A 286 -27.90 -18.06 -21.06
C GLY A 286 -28.39 -18.62 -19.73
N GLY A 287 -28.02 -18.00 -18.60
CA GLY A 287 -28.36 -18.48 -17.26
C GLY A 287 -27.70 -19.81 -16.85
N PHE A 288 -26.58 -20.18 -17.50
CA PHE A 288 -25.81 -21.38 -17.17
C PHE A 288 -24.59 -21.05 -16.29
N ASP A 289 -23.98 -22.09 -15.71
CA ASP A 289 -22.83 -21.87 -14.83
C ASP A 289 -21.57 -21.47 -15.59
N VAL A 290 -20.82 -20.56 -14.98
CA VAL A 290 -19.45 -20.23 -15.37
C VAL A 290 -18.55 -20.96 -14.38
N ARG A 291 -17.97 -22.08 -14.81
CA ARG A 291 -17.05 -22.89 -13.99
C ARG A 291 -17.63 -23.30 -12.63
N GLY A 292 -18.89 -23.73 -12.60
CA GLY A 292 -19.59 -24.17 -11.39
C GLY A 292 -20.28 -23.04 -10.60
N TRP A 293 -20.25 -21.80 -11.10
CA TRP A 293 -20.91 -20.66 -10.49
C TRP A 293 -22.05 -20.14 -11.36
N TYR A 294 -23.25 -20.11 -10.79
CA TYR A 294 -24.44 -19.60 -11.45
C TYR A 294 -24.61 -18.11 -11.15
N PRO A 295 -24.99 -17.30 -12.14
CA PRO A 295 -25.34 -15.91 -11.90
C PRO A 295 -26.64 -15.84 -11.10
N SER A 296 -26.66 -14.94 -10.13
CA SER A 296 -27.79 -14.68 -9.24
C SER A 296 -27.90 -13.18 -9.01
N VAL A 297 -29.07 -12.70 -8.60
CA VAL A 297 -29.30 -11.28 -8.33
C VAL A 297 -29.94 -11.13 -6.96
N THR A 298 -29.41 -10.21 -6.15
CA THR A 298 -29.94 -9.91 -4.81
C THR A 298 -31.23 -9.09 -4.90
N ALA A 299 -31.94 -8.95 -3.77
CA ALA A 299 -33.11 -8.06 -3.68
C ALA A 299 -32.76 -6.59 -3.99
N ASP A 300 -31.51 -6.19 -3.74
CA ASP A 300 -30.99 -4.85 -4.04
C ASP A 300 -30.51 -4.70 -5.49
N CYS A 301 -30.84 -5.67 -6.37
CA CYS A 301 -30.54 -5.68 -7.78
C CYS A 301 -29.03 -5.70 -8.10
N GLU A 302 -28.28 -6.44 -7.29
CA GLU A 302 -26.85 -6.65 -7.49
C GLU A 302 -26.53 -8.08 -7.96
N LEU A 303 -25.65 -8.20 -8.95
CA LEU A 303 -25.11 -9.48 -9.42
C LEU A 303 -24.30 -10.14 -8.31
N ARG A 304 -24.54 -11.43 -8.11
CA ARG A 304 -23.80 -12.35 -7.24
C ARG A 304 -23.66 -13.71 -7.92
N TRP A 305 -22.79 -14.55 -7.37
CA TRP A 305 -22.52 -15.88 -7.90
C TRP A 305 -22.78 -16.95 -6.85
N THR A 306 -23.52 -18.00 -7.21
CA THR A 306 -23.89 -19.09 -6.29
C THR A 306 -23.47 -20.45 -6.85
N SER A 307 -23.14 -21.40 -5.99
CA SER A 307 -22.77 -22.78 -6.39
C SER A 307 -23.96 -23.65 -6.82
N LYS A 308 -25.17 -23.11 -6.74
CA LYS A 308 -26.41 -23.75 -7.18
C LYS A 308 -27.20 -22.77 -8.06
N PRO A 309 -27.93 -23.26 -9.06
CA PRO A 309 -28.77 -22.41 -9.89
C PRO A 309 -29.84 -21.73 -9.04
N PRO A 310 -30.06 -20.41 -9.19
CA PRO A 310 -31.18 -19.75 -8.56
C PRO A 310 -32.50 -20.24 -9.14
N ALA A 311 -33.56 -20.23 -8.34
CA ALA A 311 -34.89 -20.63 -8.82
C ALA A 311 -35.46 -19.67 -9.87
N ALA A 312 -35.25 -18.36 -9.67
CA ALA A 312 -35.57 -17.30 -10.61
C ALA A 312 -34.79 -16.03 -10.24
N LEU A 313 -34.57 -15.13 -11.20
CA LEU A 313 -34.05 -13.78 -10.94
C LEU A 313 -35.18 -12.87 -10.43
N PRO A 314 -34.91 -11.91 -9.52
CA PRO A 314 -35.91 -10.95 -9.08
C PRO A 314 -36.46 -10.10 -10.23
N ALA A 315 -37.77 -9.86 -10.23
CA ALA A 315 -38.40 -8.91 -11.13
C ALA A 315 -38.18 -7.47 -10.63
N GLY A 316 -38.22 -6.49 -11.53
CA GLY A 316 -38.12 -5.06 -11.18
C GLY A 316 -36.68 -4.55 -10.99
N CYS A 317 -35.67 -5.36 -11.27
CA CYS A 317 -34.27 -4.93 -11.23
C CYS A 317 -33.76 -4.27 -12.52
N ALA A 318 -34.61 -4.24 -13.55
CA ALA A 318 -34.35 -3.48 -14.76
C ALA A 318 -34.22 -1.98 -14.43
N GLY A 319 -33.12 -1.39 -14.87
CA GLY A 319 -32.88 0.05 -14.76
C GLY A 319 -32.71 0.66 -16.13
N GLY A 320 -32.92 1.97 -16.24
CA GLY A 320 -32.51 2.71 -17.43
C GLY A 320 -31.01 2.50 -17.71
N PRO A 321 -30.56 2.73 -18.96
CA PRO A 321 -29.13 2.71 -19.27
C PRO A 321 -28.40 3.57 -18.25
N ARG A 322 -27.21 3.10 -17.83
CA ARG A 322 -26.32 3.89 -16.98
C ARG A 322 -26.32 5.31 -17.58
N PRO A 323 -26.59 6.36 -16.80
CA PRO A 323 -26.41 7.69 -17.33
C PRO A 323 -25.02 7.71 -17.91
N SER A 324 -24.92 7.93 -19.22
CA SER A 324 -23.64 8.28 -19.80
C SER A 324 -23.09 9.38 -18.90
N PRO A 325 -21.77 9.51 -18.71
CA PRO A 325 -21.32 10.82 -18.36
C PRO A 325 -21.85 11.66 -19.51
N THR A 326 -22.92 12.42 -19.27
CA THR A 326 -23.15 13.62 -20.04
C THR A 326 -21.76 14.21 -20.07
N PRO A 327 -21.19 14.58 -21.22
CA PRO A 327 -20.24 15.64 -21.16
C PRO A 327 -21.08 16.77 -20.56
N THR A 328 -21.13 16.85 -19.23
CA THR A 328 -20.71 18.01 -18.51
C THR A 328 -19.54 18.47 -19.36
N GLU A 329 -19.86 19.33 -20.35
CA GLU A 329 -19.17 20.59 -20.49
C GLU A 329 -18.70 20.85 -19.08
N GLU A 330 -17.41 20.62 -18.81
CA GLU A 330 -16.81 20.91 -17.52
C GLU A 330 -17.19 22.38 -17.29
N GLU A 331 -18.36 22.62 -16.70
CA GLU A 331 -18.50 23.62 -15.68
C GLU A 331 -17.32 23.24 -14.80
N PRO A 332 -16.25 24.05 -14.82
CA PRO A 332 -15.06 23.72 -14.07
C PRO A 332 -15.57 23.37 -12.69
N GLU A 333 -15.36 22.11 -12.27
CA GLU A 333 -15.89 21.59 -11.01
C GLU A 333 -15.53 22.65 -9.98
N SER A 334 -16.51 23.46 -9.57
CA SER A 334 -16.20 24.80 -9.01
C SER A 334 -15.40 24.73 -7.70
N TRP A 335 -15.31 23.53 -7.13
CA TRP A 335 -14.48 23.17 -6.01
C TRP A 335 -13.03 22.84 -6.42
N ARG A 336 -12.75 22.12 -7.51
CA ARG A 336 -11.37 21.74 -7.87
C ARG A 336 -10.50 22.96 -8.12
N LEU A 337 -9.31 22.97 -7.51
CA LEU A 337 -8.35 24.03 -7.76
C LEU A 337 -7.83 23.95 -9.20
N THR A 338 -7.90 25.07 -9.90
CA THR A 338 -7.23 25.25 -11.18
C THR A 338 -5.72 25.03 -11.03
N PRO A 339 -4.98 24.73 -12.11
CA PRO A 339 -3.52 24.60 -12.05
C PRO A 339 -2.81 25.84 -11.49
N GLU A 340 -3.41 27.03 -11.61
CA GLU A 340 -2.88 28.28 -11.08
C GLU A 340 -3.14 28.40 -9.57
N GLU A 341 -4.35 28.08 -9.11
CA GLU A 341 -4.69 28.02 -7.68
C GLU A 341 -3.88 26.94 -6.96
N ALA A 342 -3.75 25.75 -7.54
CA ALA A 342 -2.91 24.68 -7.00
C ALA A 342 -1.42 25.06 -6.91
N ARG A 343 -0.92 25.93 -7.81
CA ARG A 343 0.43 26.51 -7.71
C ARG A 343 0.49 27.57 -6.60
N ALA A 344 -0.52 28.44 -6.53
CA ALA A 344 -0.61 29.49 -5.53
C ALA A 344 -0.72 28.93 -4.10
N ALA A 345 -1.36 27.77 -3.94
CA ALA A 345 -1.44 27.02 -2.69
C ALA A 345 -0.21 26.16 -2.39
N GLY A 346 0.82 26.17 -3.24
CA GLY A 346 2.07 25.44 -3.03
C GLY A 346 2.03 23.95 -3.38
N CYS A 347 0.90 23.42 -3.85
CA CYS A 347 0.72 21.98 -4.14
C CYS A 347 1.15 21.54 -5.55
N ARG A 348 1.43 22.49 -6.44
CA ARG A 348 2.06 22.23 -7.75
C ARG A 348 3.33 23.07 -7.93
N PRO A 349 4.37 22.87 -7.09
CA PRO A 349 5.59 23.66 -7.16
C PRO A 349 6.28 23.50 -8.53
N PRO A 350 7.03 24.52 -9.00
CA PRO A 350 7.79 24.42 -10.23
C PRO A 350 8.88 23.35 -10.10
N LYS A 351 9.10 22.58 -11.17
CA LYS A 351 10.18 21.57 -11.21
C LYS A 351 11.53 22.25 -10.97
N ARG A 352 12.27 21.75 -9.97
CA ARG A 352 13.63 22.18 -9.63
C ARG A 352 14.56 20.99 -9.63
N ALA A 353 15.84 21.22 -9.95
CA ALA A 353 16.86 20.20 -9.78
C ALA A 353 17.15 20.00 -8.27
N PRO A 354 17.32 18.75 -7.80
CA PRO A 354 17.79 18.49 -6.44
C PRO A 354 19.15 19.14 -6.18
N VAL A 355 19.26 19.88 -5.08
CA VAL A 355 20.52 20.50 -4.65
C VAL A 355 20.84 20.03 -3.23
N VAL A 356 21.94 19.28 -3.08
CA VAL A 356 22.42 18.88 -1.76
C VAL A 356 22.97 20.11 -1.05
N ARG A 357 22.42 20.41 0.12
CA ARG A 357 22.85 21.51 1.00
C ARG A 357 23.42 20.97 2.30
N THR A 358 24.32 21.73 2.90
CA THR A 358 24.72 21.56 4.29
C THR A 358 23.91 22.54 5.15
N PRO A 359 23.35 22.12 6.30
CA PRO A 359 22.71 23.05 7.23
C PRO A 359 23.75 24.03 7.81
N ASP A 360 23.31 25.19 8.27
CA ASP A 360 24.16 26.11 9.04
C ASP A 360 24.86 25.38 10.20
N ALA A 361 26.17 25.62 10.34
CA ALA A 361 27.01 24.87 11.27
C ALA A 361 26.64 25.12 12.75
N GLN A 362 26.19 26.32 13.09
CA GLN A 362 25.79 26.64 14.46
C GLN A 362 24.44 26.00 14.79
N VAL A 363 23.50 26.04 13.84
CA VAL A 363 22.20 25.37 13.99
C VAL A 363 22.39 23.86 14.12
N ALA A 364 23.19 23.25 13.24
CA ALA A 364 23.48 21.82 13.27
C ALA A 364 24.11 21.38 14.60
N SER A 365 25.11 22.13 15.11
CA SER A 365 25.73 21.84 16.40
C SER A 365 24.73 21.90 17.57
N ARG A 366 23.77 22.83 17.54
CA ARG A 366 22.72 22.93 18.57
C ARG A 366 21.74 21.77 18.49
N VAL A 367 21.32 21.39 17.27
CA VAL A 367 20.47 20.22 17.04
C VAL A 367 21.16 18.95 17.54
N ASP A 368 22.42 18.75 17.19
CA ASP A 368 23.22 17.63 17.69
C ASP A 368 23.28 17.62 19.22
N ALA A 369 23.55 18.75 19.87
CA ALA A 369 23.61 18.81 21.33
C ALA A 369 22.30 18.40 22.00
N VAL A 370 21.15 18.75 21.40
CA VAL A 370 19.82 18.34 21.89
C VAL A 370 19.59 16.85 21.64
N TRP A 371 19.90 16.33 20.45
CA TRP A 371 19.76 14.91 20.17
C TRP A 371 20.62 14.03 21.09
N HIS A 372 21.87 14.41 21.35
CA HIS A 372 22.70 13.68 22.30
C HIS A 372 22.08 13.59 23.71
N ARG A 373 21.29 14.57 24.13
CA ARG A 373 20.54 14.52 25.39
C ARG A 373 19.40 13.51 25.32
N ILE A 374 18.61 13.57 24.25
CA ILE A 374 17.51 12.65 23.97
C ILE A 374 18.01 11.21 23.89
N GLU A 375 19.03 10.94 23.06
CA GLU A 375 19.63 9.62 22.89
C GLU A 375 20.14 9.03 24.22
N ARG A 376 20.89 9.81 25.00
CA ARG A 376 21.37 9.35 26.31
C ARG A 376 20.22 9.02 27.26
N TRP A 377 19.16 9.81 27.23
CA TRP A 377 17.98 9.57 28.06
C TRP A 377 17.25 8.30 27.60
N LEU A 378 16.94 8.18 26.31
CA LEU A 378 16.24 7.04 25.71
C LEU A 378 17.03 5.74 25.92
N ALA A 379 18.32 5.71 25.60
CA ALA A 379 19.17 4.53 25.79
C ALA A 379 19.17 4.03 27.24
N LYS A 380 19.01 4.92 28.23
CA LYS A 380 18.99 4.59 29.66
C LYS A 380 17.59 4.26 30.19
N LYS A 381 16.55 4.94 29.70
CA LYS A 381 15.21 4.96 30.31
C LYS A 381 14.15 4.31 29.45
N ALA A 382 14.25 4.44 28.13
CA ALA A 382 13.32 3.90 27.15
C ALA A 382 14.07 3.19 26.02
N PRO A 383 14.78 2.07 26.31
CA PRO A 383 15.63 1.40 25.32
C PRO A 383 14.84 0.83 24.14
N GLU A 384 13.55 0.49 24.29
CA GLU A 384 12.70 0.07 23.18
C GLU A 384 12.44 1.23 22.23
N THR A 385 12.06 2.40 22.77
CA THR A 385 11.93 3.63 21.98
C THR A 385 13.25 4.07 21.37
N TYR A 386 14.38 3.89 22.06
CA TYR A 386 15.69 4.21 21.49
C TYR A 386 15.97 3.42 20.19
N ARG A 387 15.58 2.14 20.15
CA ARG A 387 15.77 1.29 18.95
C ARG A 387 14.89 1.71 17.77
N THR A 388 13.85 2.51 18.00
CA THR A 388 13.02 3.04 16.92
C THR A 388 13.69 4.15 16.12
N LEU A 389 14.73 4.79 16.65
CA LEU A 389 15.43 5.88 15.96
C LEU A 389 16.15 5.35 14.72
N ASN A 390 15.79 5.88 13.56
CA ASN A 390 16.44 5.49 12.31
C ASN A 390 17.87 6.02 12.24
N GLY A 391 18.67 5.44 11.35
CA GLY A 391 19.96 6.02 10.98
C GLY A 391 19.80 7.37 10.26
N PRO A 392 20.92 8.04 9.94
CA PRO A 392 20.93 9.29 9.16
C PRO A 392 20.21 9.19 7.81
N ALA A 393 19.43 10.22 7.47
CA ALA A 393 18.86 10.35 6.14
C ALA A 393 19.95 10.62 5.10
N GLN A 394 19.78 10.07 3.90
CA GLN A 394 20.71 10.34 2.80
C GLN A 394 20.58 11.80 2.33
N PRO A 395 21.68 12.58 2.25
CA PRO A 395 21.61 13.99 1.83
C PRO A 395 20.95 14.19 0.45
N ALA A 396 21.14 13.23 -0.46
CA ALA A 396 20.51 13.21 -1.77
C ALA A 396 18.99 12.96 -1.71
N ALA A 397 18.52 12.15 -0.76
CA ALA A 397 17.08 11.93 -0.55
C ALA A 397 16.40 13.21 -0.04
N ILE A 398 17.00 13.90 0.94
CA ILE A 398 16.50 15.20 1.40
C ILE A 398 16.43 16.19 0.23
N ALA A 399 17.51 16.32 -0.54
CA ALA A 399 17.55 17.22 -1.70
C ALA A 399 16.50 16.89 -2.77
N LYS A 400 16.24 15.60 -3.02
CA LYS A 400 15.19 15.12 -3.93
C LYS A 400 13.82 15.60 -3.48
N TYR A 401 13.49 15.42 -2.20
CA TYR A 401 12.16 15.74 -1.69
C TYR A 401 11.95 17.25 -1.47
N GLU A 402 12.99 18.00 -1.08
CA GLU A 402 12.97 19.47 -1.12
C GLU A 402 12.64 19.99 -2.52
N ALA A 403 13.29 19.44 -3.55
CA ALA A 403 13.03 19.84 -4.93
C ALA A 403 11.62 19.45 -5.40
N ALA A 404 11.13 18.28 -5.00
CA ALA A 404 9.79 17.80 -5.34
C ALA A 404 8.68 18.64 -4.69
N MET A 405 8.87 19.06 -3.43
CA MET A 405 7.92 19.91 -2.70
C MET A 405 8.09 21.40 -3.00
N GLY A 406 9.14 21.78 -3.73
CA GLY A 406 9.47 23.20 -3.95
C GLY A 406 9.88 23.94 -2.67
N ALA A 407 10.02 23.24 -1.55
CA ALA A 407 10.34 23.77 -0.24
C ALA A 407 11.82 23.55 0.08
N ARG A 408 12.41 24.50 0.81
CA ARG A 408 13.71 24.30 1.44
C ARG A 408 13.46 23.95 2.89
N PHE A 409 13.93 22.79 3.34
CA PHE A 409 13.81 22.47 4.75
C PHE A 409 14.63 23.47 5.57
N PRO A 410 14.06 23.96 6.68
CA PRO A 410 14.82 24.69 7.68
C PRO A 410 16.06 23.90 8.12
N ASP A 411 17.14 24.63 8.40
CA ASP A 411 18.44 24.01 8.69
C ASP A 411 18.40 23.12 9.94
N ASP A 412 17.50 23.38 10.88
CA ASP A 412 17.30 22.56 12.08
C ASP A 412 16.58 21.24 11.78
N LEU A 413 15.48 21.26 11.00
CA LEU A 413 14.84 20.03 10.51
C LEU A 413 15.82 19.20 9.67
N ARG A 414 16.58 19.86 8.77
CA ARG A 414 17.59 19.20 7.94
C ARG A 414 18.68 18.55 8.78
N ALA A 415 19.24 19.27 9.75
CA ALA A 415 20.24 18.72 10.66
C ALA A 415 19.69 17.54 11.47
N SER A 416 18.42 17.60 11.89
CA SER A 416 17.75 16.51 12.58
C SER A 416 17.64 15.26 11.71
N LEU A 417 17.17 15.40 10.46
CA LEU A 417 17.07 14.30 9.50
C LEU A 417 18.43 13.69 9.16
N LEU A 418 19.47 14.53 9.03
CA LEU A 418 20.85 14.08 8.82
C LEU A 418 21.45 13.34 10.01
N ARG A 419 20.79 13.36 11.17
CA ARG A 419 21.17 12.57 12.34
C ARG A 419 20.30 11.32 12.47
N HIS A 420 18.99 11.48 12.39
CA HIS A 420 17.99 10.43 12.42
C HIS A 420 16.92 10.69 11.36
N ASP A 421 16.73 9.75 10.43
CA ASP A 421 15.69 9.81 9.42
C ASP A 421 14.32 9.44 10.00
N GLY A 422 13.87 10.24 10.98
CA GLY A 422 12.69 9.95 11.78
C GLY A 422 12.87 8.74 12.72
N ALA A 423 11.74 8.17 13.11
CA ALA A 423 11.67 6.97 13.92
C ALA A 423 10.65 5.99 13.33
N ALA A 424 11.00 4.70 13.28
CA ALA A 424 10.09 3.64 12.86
C ALA A 424 9.11 3.30 13.99
N SER A 425 7.91 2.79 13.66
CA SER A 425 7.05 2.22 14.69
C SER A 425 7.71 0.98 15.30
N GLY A 426 7.75 0.91 16.63
CA GLY A 426 8.32 -0.23 17.35
C GLY A 426 7.28 -1.32 17.63
N SER A 427 7.72 -2.44 18.23
CA SER A 427 6.84 -3.57 18.59
C SER A 427 5.71 -3.25 19.56
N HIS A 428 5.75 -2.07 20.21
CA HIS A 428 4.85 -1.67 21.28
C HIS A 428 4.18 -0.31 21.07
N GLY A 429 4.24 0.27 19.86
CA GLY A 429 3.57 1.54 19.56
C GLY A 429 4.28 2.44 18.55
N PRO A 430 3.80 3.69 18.39
CA PRO A 430 4.39 4.68 17.51
C PRO A 430 5.89 4.91 17.83
N GLY A 431 6.67 5.24 16.80
CA GLY A 431 8.09 5.57 16.94
C GLY A 431 8.31 6.84 17.78
N PHE A 432 9.56 7.12 18.14
CA PHE A 432 9.89 8.30 18.94
C PHE A 432 9.43 9.63 18.29
N GLY A 433 8.81 10.49 19.10
CA GLY A 433 8.53 11.87 18.74
C GLY A 433 7.90 12.67 19.90
N PRO A 434 7.51 13.92 19.63
CA PRO A 434 7.02 14.84 20.65
C PRO A 434 5.62 14.45 21.15
N ALA A 435 5.25 14.93 22.34
CA ALA A 435 3.92 14.75 22.87
C ALA A 435 2.83 15.35 21.95
N PRO A 436 1.60 14.79 21.96
CA PRO A 436 1.14 13.64 22.77
C PRO A 436 1.37 12.25 22.16
N PHE A 437 1.34 12.12 20.84
CA PHE A 437 1.36 10.82 20.17
C PHE A 437 2.12 10.87 18.85
N TYR A 438 2.92 11.92 18.65
CA TYR A 438 3.61 12.12 17.39
C TYR A 438 4.83 11.23 17.26
N SER A 439 5.04 10.69 16.06
CA SER A 439 6.29 10.06 15.63
C SER A 439 7.00 10.90 14.59
N PHE A 440 8.31 11.14 14.75
CA PHE A 440 9.08 11.83 13.72
C PHE A 440 9.12 11.00 12.43
N MET A 441 8.77 11.63 11.32
CA MET A 441 8.68 10.94 10.03
C MET A 441 10.04 10.84 9.34
N PRO A 442 10.36 9.69 8.70
CA PRO A 442 11.41 9.63 7.68
C PRO A 442 11.12 10.60 6.53
N VAL A 443 12.16 11.08 5.86
CA VAL A 443 12.03 12.10 4.80
C VAL A 443 11.16 11.65 3.62
N VAL A 444 11.14 10.35 3.33
CA VAL A 444 10.23 9.78 2.33
C VAL A 444 8.76 9.86 2.77
N GLN A 445 8.48 9.68 4.07
CA GLN A 445 7.13 9.79 4.62
C GLN A 445 6.67 11.24 4.69
N ILE A 446 7.57 12.18 5.01
CA ILE A 446 7.32 13.63 4.88
C ILE A 446 6.78 13.96 3.49
N PHE A 447 7.45 13.47 2.44
CA PHE A 447 7.02 13.71 1.06
C PHE A 447 5.69 13.02 0.73
N LYS A 448 5.49 11.77 1.16
CA LYS A 448 4.23 11.04 0.92
C LYS A 448 3.04 11.74 1.58
N GLN A 449 3.20 12.17 2.83
CA GLN A 449 2.18 12.91 3.57
C GLN A 449 1.85 14.22 2.87
N TRP A 450 2.88 15.03 2.55
CA TRP A 450 2.70 16.28 1.81
C TRP A 450 1.96 16.08 0.49
N ARG A 451 2.33 15.05 -0.28
CA ARG A 451 1.70 14.74 -1.58
C ARG A 451 0.24 14.31 -1.41
N GLY A 452 -0.08 13.54 -0.37
CA GLY A 452 -1.44 13.14 -0.05
C GLY A 452 -2.33 14.33 0.30
N LEU A 453 -1.85 15.19 1.21
CA LEU A 453 -2.56 16.43 1.59
C LEU A 453 -2.79 17.35 0.38
N CYS A 454 -1.80 17.47 -0.49
CA CYS A 454 -1.93 18.24 -1.72
C CYS A 454 -2.87 17.62 -2.77
N ALA A 455 -2.96 16.29 -2.84
CA ALA A 455 -3.92 15.63 -3.73
C ALA A 455 -5.35 15.95 -3.29
N VAL A 456 -5.66 15.82 -1.98
CA VAL A 456 -6.97 16.16 -1.41
C VAL A 456 -7.31 17.63 -1.66
N MET A 457 -6.39 18.55 -1.37
CA MET A 457 -6.61 19.98 -1.60
C MET A 457 -6.95 20.29 -3.08
N VAL A 458 -6.23 19.68 -4.03
CA VAL A 458 -6.42 19.93 -5.46
C VAL A 458 -7.71 19.30 -5.99
N ASP A 459 -8.00 18.07 -5.56
CA ASP A 459 -9.10 17.27 -6.11
C ASP A 459 -10.46 17.59 -5.45
N GLU A 460 -10.44 18.03 -4.18
CA GLU A 460 -11.66 18.32 -3.40
C GLU A 460 -11.90 19.82 -3.17
N GLY A 461 -10.94 20.69 -3.48
CA GLY A 461 -11.18 22.13 -3.39
C GLY A 461 -11.16 22.73 -1.99
N ALA A 462 -10.48 22.06 -1.06
CA ALA A 462 -10.42 22.45 0.34
C ALA A 462 -9.46 23.66 0.56
N GLU A 463 -9.79 24.81 -0.03
CA GLU A 463 -8.98 26.03 0.12
C GLU A 463 -8.87 26.42 1.60
N GLY A 464 -7.64 26.65 2.07
CA GLY A 464 -7.35 26.99 3.47
C GLY A 464 -7.31 25.81 4.44
N TRP A 465 -7.65 24.58 4.00
CA TRP A 465 -7.56 23.37 4.82
C TRP A 465 -6.10 22.92 5.02
N TRP A 466 -5.31 22.95 3.94
CA TRP A 466 -3.87 22.71 3.95
C TRP A 466 -3.14 23.86 3.23
N ASP A 467 -1.85 24.04 3.49
CA ASP A 467 -0.97 24.94 2.73
C ASP A 467 0.22 24.12 2.24
N GLY A 468 0.33 23.94 0.91
CA GLY A 468 1.38 23.15 0.26
C GLY A 468 2.78 23.74 0.41
N HIS A 469 2.93 24.94 0.96
CA HIS A 469 4.23 25.48 1.36
C HIS A 469 4.76 24.90 2.67
N LEU A 470 3.90 24.26 3.48
CA LEU A 470 4.26 23.68 4.76
C LEU A 470 4.90 22.29 4.59
N VAL A 471 5.82 21.96 5.51
CA VAL A 471 6.54 20.69 5.51
C VAL A 471 6.07 19.86 6.70
N PRO A 472 5.29 18.78 6.51
CA PRO A 472 4.94 17.88 7.61
C PRO A 472 6.21 17.16 8.09
N PHE A 473 6.38 16.94 9.40
CA PHE A 473 7.59 16.31 9.95
C PHE A 473 7.33 15.27 11.04
N ALA A 474 6.11 15.22 11.60
CA ALA A 474 5.71 14.15 12.50
C ALA A 474 4.25 13.74 12.27
N ASP A 475 3.98 12.44 12.38
CA ASP A 475 2.66 11.82 12.15
C ASP A 475 1.97 11.49 13.47
N ALA A 476 0.65 11.67 13.54
CA ALA A 476 -0.21 11.28 14.66
C ALA A 476 -0.80 9.87 14.53
N SER A 477 -0.62 9.23 13.37
CA SER A 477 -1.12 7.89 13.01
C SER A 477 -2.64 7.78 12.87
N ASP A 478 -3.35 8.91 12.88
CA ASP A 478 -4.80 9.04 12.65
C ASP A 478 -5.14 9.98 11.48
N GLY A 479 -4.12 10.42 10.73
CA GLY A 479 -4.24 11.39 9.65
C GLY A 479 -3.82 12.81 10.04
N GLY A 480 -3.56 13.09 11.32
CA GLY A 480 -2.96 14.34 11.78
C GLY A 480 -1.44 14.40 11.63
N ASN A 481 -0.88 15.60 11.59
CA ASN A 481 0.57 15.80 11.56
C ASN A 481 1.05 17.11 12.18
N LEU A 482 2.28 17.12 12.68
CA LEU A 482 3.01 18.38 12.90
C LEU A 482 3.68 18.84 11.61
N PHE A 483 3.69 20.14 11.40
CA PHE A 483 4.36 20.76 10.26
C PHE A 483 5.30 21.89 10.70
N VAL A 484 6.29 22.18 9.84
CA VAL A 484 7.14 23.37 9.93
C VAL A 484 6.91 24.24 8.70
N ASP A 485 6.78 25.55 8.91
CA ASP A 485 6.75 26.53 7.85
C ASP A 485 8.18 26.92 7.46
N PRO A 486 8.65 26.62 6.24
CA PRO A 486 10.00 26.96 5.81
C PRO A 486 10.23 28.47 5.63
N ARG A 487 9.18 29.29 5.63
CA ARG A 487 9.25 30.75 5.44
C ARG A 487 9.78 31.47 6.68
N ASP A 488 9.39 31.02 7.87
CA ASP A 488 9.78 31.62 9.15
C ASP A 488 10.33 30.62 10.19
N GLY A 489 10.25 29.32 9.89
CA GLY A 489 10.70 28.22 10.75
C GLY A 489 9.67 27.79 11.80
N SER A 490 8.53 28.47 11.92
CA SER A 490 7.53 28.16 12.93
C SER A 490 6.91 26.78 12.72
N THR A 491 6.46 26.15 13.80
CA THR A 491 5.76 24.86 13.73
C THR A 491 4.28 25.02 14.03
N GLY A 492 3.48 24.08 13.56
CA GLY A 492 2.08 23.95 13.94
C GLY A 492 1.63 22.50 13.83
N GLU A 493 0.32 22.33 13.89
CA GLU A 493 -0.37 21.04 13.86
C GLU A 493 -1.50 21.08 12.85
N PHE A 494 -1.77 19.95 12.22
CA PHE A 494 -2.84 19.77 11.26
C PHE A 494 -3.64 18.52 11.61
N PHE A 495 -4.97 18.63 11.56
CA PHE A 495 -5.92 17.52 11.60
C PHE A 495 -6.97 17.71 10.50
N ASN A 496 -7.55 16.63 10.00
CA ASN A 496 -8.51 16.69 8.89
C ASN A 496 -9.77 17.48 9.27
N GLU A 497 -10.18 17.39 10.54
CA GLU A 497 -11.38 18.00 11.11
C GLU A 497 -11.19 19.49 11.41
N ASP A 498 -9.99 19.88 11.85
CA ASP A 498 -9.70 21.21 12.39
C ASP A 498 -8.86 22.08 11.43
N GLY A 499 -8.23 21.49 10.42
CA GLY A 499 -7.29 22.15 9.52
C GLY A 499 -5.99 22.56 10.23
N LEU A 500 -5.43 23.69 9.83
CA LEU A 500 -4.14 24.20 10.33
C LEU A 500 -4.30 24.94 11.68
N THR A 501 -3.56 24.48 12.69
CA THR A 501 -3.39 25.17 13.97
C THR A 501 -1.96 25.70 14.11
N THR A 502 -1.81 27.03 14.11
CA THR A 502 -0.52 27.76 14.17
C THR A 502 -0.32 28.55 15.47
N THR A 503 -1.21 28.40 16.44
CA THR A 503 -1.16 29.13 17.72
C THR A 503 -1.34 28.19 18.90
N GLY A 504 -1.02 28.67 20.12
CA GLY A 504 -1.17 27.89 21.35
C GLY A 504 -0.02 26.91 21.58
N ASP A 505 -0.28 25.82 22.30
CA ASP A 505 0.76 24.89 22.80
C ASP A 505 1.43 24.07 21.67
N VAL A 506 0.82 24.03 20.49
CA VAL A 506 1.38 23.36 19.31
C VAL A 506 2.38 24.21 18.56
N ALA A 507 2.31 25.54 18.73
CA ALA A 507 3.11 26.50 18.01
C ALA A 507 4.48 26.72 18.65
N TRP A 508 5.55 26.36 17.93
CA TRP A 508 6.92 26.62 18.33
C TRP A 508 7.58 27.56 17.33
N SER A 509 8.54 28.36 17.78
CA SER A 509 9.29 29.28 16.91
C SER A 509 10.25 28.59 15.94
N SER A 510 10.54 27.30 16.16
CA SER A 510 11.43 26.49 15.33
C SER A 510 11.26 25.00 15.66
N TYR A 511 11.63 24.12 14.73
CA TYR A 511 11.76 22.69 15.00
C TYR A 511 12.76 22.45 16.15
N LEU A 512 13.87 23.19 16.18
CA LEU A 512 14.84 23.13 17.28
C LEU A 512 14.23 23.51 18.64
N ALA A 513 13.33 24.49 18.69
CA ALA A 513 12.66 24.87 19.93
C ALA A 513 11.75 23.75 20.46
N LEU A 514 10.96 23.12 19.57
CA LEU A 514 10.17 21.94 19.89
C LEU A 514 11.07 20.80 20.40
N LEU A 515 12.11 20.44 19.66
CA LEU A 515 13.04 19.36 20.03
C LEU A 515 13.72 19.63 21.39
N THR A 516 14.09 20.88 21.65
CA THR A 516 14.68 21.30 22.93
C THR A 516 13.69 21.14 24.08
N ALA A 517 12.42 21.48 23.86
CA ALA A 517 11.36 21.32 24.85
C ALA A 517 11.05 19.84 25.11
N THR A 518 11.05 19.00 24.07
CA THR A 518 10.96 17.54 24.21
C THR A 518 12.10 17.00 25.08
N ALA A 519 13.36 17.34 24.78
CA ALA A 519 14.51 16.92 25.58
C ALA A 519 14.39 17.35 27.06
N ARG A 520 13.96 18.60 27.29
CA ARG A 520 13.73 19.12 28.64
C ARG A 520 12.62 18.35 29.36
N SER A 521 11.52 18.04 28.69
CA SER A 521 10.41 17.29 29.26
C SER A 521 10.86 15.90 29.69
N LEU A 522 11.59 15.18 28.84
CA LEU A 522 12.16 13.87 29.16
C LEU A 522 13.08 13.92 30.40
N GLU A 523 14.00 14.88 30.45
CA GLU A 523 14.99 14.97 31.54
C GLU A 523 14.38 15.42 32.88
N THR A 524 13.36 16.26 32.86
CA THR A 524 12.82 16.93 34.06
C THR A 524 11.43 16.46 34.48
N HIS A 525 10.78 15.62 33.66
CA HIS A 525 9.37 15.24 33.81
C HIS A 525 8.40 16.44 33.79
N THR A 526 8.84 17.61 33.31
CA THR A 526 7.95 18.76 33.10
C THR A 526 6.99 18.45 31.95
N PRO A 527 5.67 18.69 32.06
CA PRO A 527 4.74 18.43 30.97
C PRO A 527 5.09 19.19 29.69
N LEU A 528 5.02 18.52 28.54
CA LEU A 528 5.06 19.10 27.20
C LEU A 528 3.63 19.13 26.66
N ARG A 529 3.07 20.31 26.41
CA ARG A 529 1.66 20.48 25.96
C ARG A 529 0.63 19.86 26.94
N GLY A 530 0.93 19.86 28.23
CA GLY A 530 0.10 19.20 29.26
C GLY A 530 0.39 17.70 29.44
N TRP A 531 1.21 17.09 28.59
CA TRP A 531 1.50 15.66 28.65
C TRP A 531 2.85 15.35 29.30
N GLN A 532 2.90 14.34 30.15
CA GLN A 532 4.11 13.91 30.86
C GLN A 532 4.69 12.64 30.24
N PRO A 533 6.03 12.54 30.16
CA PRO A 533 6.67 11.32 29.70
C PRO A 533 6.45 10.19 30.71
N THR A 534 5.88 9.08 30.24
CA THR A 534 5.66 7.86 31.01
C THR A 534 6.40 6.70 30.37
N LEU A 535 6.83 5.73 31.17
CA LEU A 535 7.58 4.56 30.71
C LEU A 535 6.75 3.30 30.92
N HIS A 536 6.54 2.54 29.85
CA HIS A 536 5.89 1.24 29.88
C HIS A 536 6.80 0.21 29.19
N HIS A 537 7.32 -0.75 29.95
CA HIS A 537 8.20 -1.82 29.45
C HIS A 537 9.36 -1.32 28.57
N GLY A 538 10.01 -0.22 28.94
CA GLY A 538 11.12 0.36 28.16
C GLY A 538 10.69 1.17 26.93
N THR A 539 9.39 1.36 26.74
CA THR A 539 8.81 2.28 25.74
C THR A 539 8.39 3.58 26.41
N LEU A 540 8.72 4.71 25.78
CA LEU A 540 8.22 6.03 26.12
C LEU A 540 6.80 6.20 25.56
N THR A 541 5.87 6.60 26.42
CA THR A 541 4.56 7.12 26.05
C THR A 541 4.39 8.50 26.67
N TRP A 542 3.37 9.23 26.22
CA TRP A 542 2.97 10.48 26.86
C TRP A 542 1.60 10.29 27.48
N ASN A 543 1.45 10.64 28.76
CA ASN A 543 0.16 10.57 29.44
C ASN A 543 -0.27 11.96 29.89
N HIS A 544 -1.55 12.24 29.77
CA HIS A 544 -2.16 13.38 30.41
C HIS A 544 -2.33 13.04 31.91
N PRO A 545 -1.92 13.92 32.84
CA PRO A 545 -2.12 13.70 34.26
C PRO A 545 -3.59 13.62 34.67
#